data_AF-X0ZFY2-F1
#
_entry.id   AF-X0ZFY2-F1
#
_cell.length_a   1.000
_cell.length_b   1.000
_cell.length_c   1.000
_cell.angle_alpha   90.00
_cell.angle_beta   90.00
_cell.angle_gamma   90.00
#
_symmetry.space_group_name_H-M   'P 1'
#
loop_
_entity.id
_entity.type
_entity.pdbx_description
1 polymer ?
#
loop_
_entity_poly.entity_id
_entity_poly.type
_entity_poly.pdbx_seq_one_letter_code
_entity_poly.pdbx_strand_id
1 'polypeptide(L)'
;KKYSIVPFNLDPYEMEKVNFKIQEKYNKLKEREVRYESVNLDNADLIIVAYGTVARIVKTVIDNAKKEGINIGLIRPITLFPFPESMIAEASERVNKFLVLEMLF
;
A
#
# COMPACT_ATOMS: atom_id res chain seq x y z
N LYS A 1 -39.01 25.94 -17.02
CA LYS A 1 -37.87 25.46 -16.20
C LYS A 1 -36.60 26.10 -16.75
N LYS A 2 -35.93 26.96 -15.96
CA LYS A 2 -34.69 27.64 -16.36
C LYS A 2 -33.54 26.71 -15.97
N TYR A 3 -32.93 26.04 -16.95
CA TYR A 3 -31.79 25.16 -16.68
C TYR A 3 -30.55 26.02 -16.49
N SER A 4 -29.95 25.94 -15.30
CA SER A 4 -28.66 26.57 -15.00
C SER A 4 -27.56 25.56 -15.36
N ILE A 5 -26.78 25.83 -16.39
CA ILE A 5 -25.59 25.03 -16.70
C ILE A 5 -24.48 25.54 -15.79
N VAL A 6 -24.04 24.71 -14.84
CA VAL A 6 -22.92 25.01 -13.93
C VAL A 6 -21.73 24.10 -14.26
N PRO A 7 -20.48 24.57 -14.08
CA PRO A 7 -19.28 23.78 -14.39
C PRO A 7 -19.14 22.49 -13.57
N PHE A 8 -19.74 22.44 -12.37
CA PHE A 8 -19.73 21.28 -11.48
C PHE A 8 -21.03 21.23 -10.68
N ASN A 9 -21.58 20.03 -10.48
CA ASN A 9 -22.77 19.83 -9.65
C ASN A 9 -22.37 19.82 -8.17
N LEU A 10 -22.86 20.78 -7.38
CA LEU A 10 -22.60 20.88 -5.94
C LEU A 10 -23.84 20.52 -5.10
N ASP A 11 -24.89 19.97 -5.71
CA ASP A 11 -26.05 19.51 -4.96
C ASP A 11 -25.65 18.40 -3.97
N PRO A 12 -25.87 18.59 -2.65
CA PRO A 12 -25.40 17.64 -1.65
C PRO A 12 -25.97 16.22 -1.81
N TYR A 13 -27.24 16.09 -2.20
CA TYR A 13 -27.90 14.79 -2.31
C TYR A 13 -27.42 14.02 -3.55
N GLU A 14 -27.20 14.71 -4.66
CA GLU A 14 -26.61 14.09 -5.85
C GLU A 14 -25.13 13.74 -5.63
N MET A 15 -24.38 14.59 -4.92
CA MET A 15 -22.99 14.33 -4.58
C MET A 15 -22.83 13.15 -3.61
N GLU A 16 -23.76 12.93 -2.68
CA GLU A 16 -23.78 11.76 -1.81
C GLU A 16 -23.89 10.45 -2.63
N LYS A 17 -24.81 10.40 -3.61
CA LYS A 17 -24.94 9.24 -4.50
C LYS A 17 -23.67 8.98 -5.30
N VAL A 18 -23.02 10.03 -5.79
CA VAL A 18 -21.74 9.95 -6.50
C VAL A 18 -20.65 9.41 -5.56
N ASN A 19 -20.59 9.88 -4.31
CA ASN A 19 -19.63 9.39 -3.32
C ASN A 19 -19.80 7.89 -3.07
N PHE A 20 -21.03 7.40 -2.86
CA PHE A 20 -21.26 5.96 -2.69
C PHE A 20 -20.79 5.15 -3.90
N LYS A 21 -21.10 5.62 -5.12
CA LYS A 21 -20.62 4.96 -6.35
C LYS A 21 -19.09 4.91 -6.45
N ILE A 22 -18.41 5.98 -6.04
CA ILE A 22 -16.94 6.04 -6.03
C ILE A 22 -16.38 5.09 -4.96
N GLN A 23 -16.98 5.04 -3.78
CA GLN A 23 -16.58 4.11 -2.72
C GLN A 23 -16.72 2.65 -3.15
N GLU A 24 -17.84 2.28 -3.79
CA GLU A 24 -18.01 0.94 -4.35
C GLU A 24 -16.94 0.59 -5.39
N LYS A 25 -16.57 1.55 -6.25
CA LYS A 25 -15.48 1.38 -7.20
C LYS A 25 -14.15 1.15 -6.47
N TYR A 26 -13.84 1.93 -5.45
CA TYR A 26 -12.62 1.75 -4.66
C TYR A 26 -12.57 0.42 -3.92
N ASN A 27 -13.70 -0.05 -3.39
CA ASN A 27 -13.79 -1.37 -2.75
C ASN A 27 -13.49 -2.49 -3.74
N LYS A 28 -14.08 -2.46 -4.94
CA LYS A 28 -13.79 -3.42 -6.02
C LYS A 28 -12.32 -3.39 -6.44
N LEU A 29 -11.68 -2.22 -6.43
CA LEU A 29 -10.24 -2.10 -6.71
C LEU A 29 -9.43 -2.73 -5.57
N LYS A 30 -9.74 -2.44 -4.30
CA LYS A 30 -9.08 -3.06 -3.14
C LYS A 30 -9.16 -4.59 -3.15
N GLU A 31 -10.24 -5.16 -3.66
CA GLU A 31 -10.40 -6.62 -3.77
C GLU A 31 -9.57 -7.24 -4.91
N ARG A 32 -9.34 -6.51 -6.01
CA ARG A 32 -8.86 -7.11 -7.28
C ARG A 32 -7.49 -6.64 -7.73
N GLU A 33 -7.09 -5.44 -7.33
CA GLU A 33 -5.94 -4.72 -7.91
C GLU A 33 -4.82 -4.46 -6.90
N VAL A 34 -4.85 -5.09 -5.72
CA VAL A 34 -3.73 -5.05 -4.78
C VAL A 34 -2.52 -5.71 -5.41
N ARG A 35 -1.41 -4.98 -5.53
CA ARG A 35 -0.17 -5.47 -6.13
C ARG A 35 1.01 -5.14 -5.24
N TYR A 36 1.74 -6.17 -4.84
CA TYR A 36 2.94 -6.06 -4.02
C TYR A 36 3.93 -7.17 -4.36
N GLU A 37 5.18 -6.97 -3.93
CA GLU A 37 6.24 -7.95 -3.94
C GLU A 37 6.65 -8.21 -2.49
N SER A 38 6.81 -9.49 -2.12
CA SER A 38 7.30 -9.90 -0.81
C SER A 38 8.64 -10.63 -0.94
N VAL A 39 9.58 -10.32 -0.06
CA VAL A 39 10.90 -10.95 -0.01
C VAL A 39 11.19 -11.36 1.42
N ASN A 40 11.60 -12.62 1.61
CA ASN A 40 12.19 -13.13 2.85
C ASN A 40 11.33 -12.89 4.12
N LEU A 41 10.05 -13.25 4.09
CA LEU A 41 9.12 -12.98 5.19
C LEU A 41 9.04 -14.09 6.25
N ASP A 42 9.38 -15.33 5.92
CA ASP A 42 9.07 -16.49 6.78
C ASP A 42 9.78 -16.47 8.13
N ASN A 43 10.98 -15.89 8.22
CA ASN A 43 11.79 -15.87 9.44
C ASN A 43 12.39 -14.48 9.73
N ALA A 44 11.75 -13.41 9.27
CA ALA A 44 12.30 -12.06 9.40
C ALA A 44 12.28 -11.57 10.86
N ASP A 45 13.41 -11.04 11.34
CA ASP A 45 13.51 -10.30 12.61
C ASP A 45 12.88 -8.90 12.51
N LEU A 46 12.86 -8.35 11.29
CA LEU A 46 12.34 -7.05 10.92
C LEU A 46 11.75 -7.11 9.51
N ILE A 47 10.55 -6.58 9.32
CA ILE A 47 9.98 -6.35 7.99
C ILE A 47 10.09 -4.87 7.62
N ILE A 48 10.68 -4.58 6.48
CA ILE A 48 10.69 -3.25 5.89
C ILE A 48 9.53 -3.12 4.92
N VAL A 49 8.77 -2.02 5.02
CA VAL A 49 7.77 -1.64 4.03
C VAL A 49 8.30 -0.44 3.26
N ALA A 50 8.53 -0.58 1.96
CA ALA A 50 9.12 0.48 1.14
C ALA A 50 8.56 0.48 -0.29
N TYR A 51 8.41 1.67 -0.88
CA TYR A 51 7.92 1.87 -2.25
C TYR A 51 9.01 2.45 -3.17
N GLY A 52 8.86 2.24 -4.48
CA GLY A 52 9.70 2.90 -5.50
C GLY A 52 11.20 2.62 -5.35
N THR A 53 12.01 3.68 -5.46
CA THR A 53 13.49 3.62 -5.39
C THR A 53 13.98 3.11 -4.04
N VAL A 54 13.32 3.47 -2.95
CA VAL A 54 13.68 3.02 -1.59
C VAL A 54 13.60 1.50 -1.50
N ALA A 55 12.55 0.90 -2.07
CA ALA A 55 12.41 -0.56 -2.08
C ALA A 55 13.55 -1.27 -2.83
N ARG A 56 14.10 -0.64 -3.88
CA ARG A 56 15.26 -1.17 -4.61
C ARG A 56 16.52 -1.15 -3.74
N ILE A 57 16.73 -0.08 -2.97
CA ILE A 57 17.85 0.04 -2.03
C ILE A 57 17.72 -1.03 -0.94
N VAL A 58 16.51 -1.24 -0.41
CA VAL A 58 16.25 -2.22 0.66
C VAL A 58 16.61 -3.64 0.23
N LYS A 59 16.43 -4.02 -1.04
CA LYS A 59 16.88 -5.35 -1.51
C LYS A 59 18.38 -5.56 -1.31
N THR A 60 19.21 -4.55 -1.62
CA THR A 60 20.65 -4.59 -1.37
C THR A 60 20.97 -4.61 0.13
N VAL A 61 20.17 -3.91 0.95
CA VAL A 61 20.32 -3.92 2.41
C VAL A 61 20.03 -5.32 2.98
N ILE A 62 19.01 -6.03 2.48
CA ILE A 62 18.71 -7.41 2.90
C ILE A 62 19.91 -8.32 2.66
N ASP A 63 20.53 -8.25 1.48
CA ASP A 63 21.70 -9.07 1.15
C ASP A 63 22.90 -8.77 2.06
N ASN A 64 23.07 -7.52 2.48
CA ASN A 64 24.14 -7.13 3.40
C ASN A 64 23.84 -7.55 4.85
N ALA A 65 22.62 -7.30 5.33
CA ALA A 65 22.17 -7.69 6.67
C ALA A 65 22.27 -9.20 6.89
N LYS A 66 21.99 -10.00 5.86
CA LYS A 66 22.15 -11.45 5.91
C LYS A 66 23.58 -11.89 6.21
N LYS A 67 24.60 -11.15 5.76
CA LYS A 67 26.02 -11.44 6.07
C LYS A 67 26.36 -11.16 7.53
N GLU A 68 25.59 -10.28 8.17
CA GLU A 68 25.71 -9.94 9.60
C GLU A 68 24.80 -10.83 10.47
N GLY A 69 24.11 -11.80 9.89
CA GLY A 69 23.21 -12.70 10.61
C GLY A 69 21.86 -12.09 10.98
N ILE A 70 21.50 -10.94 10.42
CA ILE A 70 20.22 -10.27 10.66
C ILE A 70 19.26 -10.64 9.53
N ASN A 71 18.10 -11.21 9.87
CA ASN A 71 17.14 -11.62 8.87
C ASN A 71 16.09 -10.52 8.61
N ILE A 72 16.15 -9.90 7.44
CA ILE A 72 15.24 -8.79 7.09
C ILE A 72 14.31 -9.20 5.96
N GLY A 73 13.01 -8.97 6.16
CA GLY A 73 11.98 -9.11 5.14
C GLY A 73 11.66 -7.78 4.46
N LEU A 74 11.11 -7.82 3.25
CA LEU A 74 10.59 -6.65 2.55
C LEU A 74 9.19 -6.92 2.04
N ILE A 75 8.27 -6.00 2.33
CA ILE A 75 6.99 -5.86 1.63
C ILE A 75 7.10 -4.60 0.79
N ARG A 76 7.08 -4.76 -0.53
CA ARG A 76 7.13 -3.66 -1.49
C ARG A 76 5.79 -3.52 -2.19
N PRO A 77 4.99 -2.47 -1.89
CA PRO A 77 3.87 -2.13 -2.75
C PRO A 77 4.37 -1.86 -4.17
N ILE A 78 3.70 -2.44 -5.18
CA ILE A 78 3.92 -2.13 -6.60
C ILE A 78 3.04 -0.93 -6.98
N THR A 79 1.85 -0.85 -6.37
CA THR A 79 0.93 0.28 -6.43
C THR A 79 0.70 0.80 -5.01
N LEU A 80 0.66 2.12 -4.82
CA LEU A 80 0.33 2.72 -3.51
C LEU A 80 -1.16 2.59 -3.18
N PHE A 81 -2.00 2.64 -4.20
CA PHE A 81 -3.41 2.31 -4.10
C PHE A 81 -3.78 1.30 -5.18
N PRO A 82 -4.49 0.22 -4.83
CA PRO A 82 -4.83 -0.22 -3.47
C PRO A 82 -3.62 -0.69 -2.67
N PHE A 83 -3.59 -0.37 -1.37
CA PHE A 83 -2.52 -0.73 -0.45
C PHE A 83 -2.68 -2.18 0.03
N PRO A 84 -1.58 -2.97 0.23
CA PRO A 84 -1.65 -4.37 0.60
C PRO A 84 -1.91 -4.59 2.11
N GLU A 85 -3.06 -4.11 2.60
CA GLU A 85 -3.46 -4.19 4.01
C GLU A 85 -3.47 -5.65 4.53
N SER A 86 -4.09 -6.57 3.79
CA SER A 86 -4.21 -7.98 4.21
C SER A 86 -2.86 -8.69 4.34
N MET A 87 -1.93 -8.42 3.43
CA MET A 87 -0.58 -9.00 3.46
C MET A 87 0.21 -8.52 4.68
N ILE A 88 0.09 -7.23 5.01
CA ILE A 88 0.77 -6.66 6.17
C ILE A 88 0.16 -7.20 7.47
N ALA A 89 -1.17 -7.36 7.51
CA ALA A 89 -1.85 -7.97 8.65
C ALA A 89 -1.42 -9.43 8.85
N GLU A 90 -1.33 -10.24 7.80
CA GLU A 90 -0.82 -11.62 7.90
C GLU A 90 0.65 -11.65 8.37
N ALA A 91 1.48 -10.74 7.85
CA ALA A 91 2.88 -10.66 8.24
C ALA A 91 3.07 -10.23 9.71
N SER A 92 2.17 -9.40 10.24
CA SER A 92 2.26 -8.92 11.63
C SER A 92 1.89 -9.98 12.67
N GLU A 93 1.22 -11.05 12.27
CA GLU A 93 1.01 -12.23 13.13
C GLU A 93 2.32 -12.99 13.39
N ARG A 94 3.32 -12.84 12.52
CA ARG A 94 4.60 -13.58 12.58
C ARG A 94 5.76 -12.71 13.08
N VAL A 95 5.75 -11.42 12.76
CA VAL A 95 6.85 -10.49 13.04
C VAL A 95 6.35 -9.25 13.77
N ASN A 96 6.98 -8.92 14.90
CA ASN A 96 6.56 -7.79 15.75
C ASN A 96 7.20 -6.44 15.39
N LYS A 97 8.15 -6.43 14.46
CA LYS A 97 8.92 -5.22 14.11
C LYS A 97 8.72 -4.88 12.63
N PHE A 98 8.22 -3.67 12.41
CA PHE A 98 8.09 -3.08 11.08
C PHE A 98 8.84 -1.76 11.01
N LEU A 99 9.49 -1.52 9.87
CA LEU A 99 10.11 -0.24 9.54
C LEU A 99 9.55 0.24 8.20
N VAL A 100 8.81 1.34 8.22
CA VAL A 100 8.32 1.98 6.99
C VAL A 100 9.37 2.96 6.53
N LEU A 101 9.82 2.82 5.29
CA LEU A 101 10.77 3.74 4.67
C LEU A 101 10.11 4.44 3.48
N GLU A 102 10.01 5.76 3.62
CA GLU A 102 9.56 6.66 2.57
C GLU A 102 10.67 7.64 2.21
N MET A 103 10.59 8.19 1.00
CA MET A 103 11.48 9.25 0.56
C MET A 103 10.61 10.33 -0.08
N LEU A 104 10.45 11.44 0.63
CA LEU A 104 9.86 12.66 0.12
C LEU A 104 11.02 13.51 -0.40
N PHE A 105 11.10 13.67 -1.72
CA PHE A 105 11.93 14.69 -2.35
C PHE A 105 11.00 15.71 -3.00
#